data_AF-A0A6I5NIM6-F1
#
_entry.id   AF-A0A6I5NIM6-F1
#
_cell.length_a   1.000
_cell.length_b   1.000
_cell.length_c   1.000
_cell.angle_alpha   90.00
_cell.angle_beta   90.00
_cell.angle_gamma   90.00
#
_symmetry.space_group_name_H-M   'P 1'
#
loop_
_entity.id
_entity.type
_entity.pdbx_description
1 polymer ?
#
loop_
_entity_poly.entity_id
_entity_poly.type
_entity_poly.pdbx_seq_one_letter_code
_entity_poly.pdbx_strand_id
1 'polypeptide(L)'
;MGTWIKETSKAIYLMEGGYWISRLTKYPSKTNPDEQVLNIQAIRSWFTREDYPRAMTVALKETTEPNPKPAPPPPPPSASPTSTGTDHINAAGLELIKHFEGRELRAYQDSVGIWTIGYGHTSAAGPPQVRAGMTITEQGAEDILKKDLELFENGVRDRVKVSMNSNQFSALVAFSFNVGLGALGSSTLLRKLNGGDYREAADQLLRWVKAGGATLPGLVRRRDAERALFLGEDYRRFIR
;
A
#
# COMPACT_ATOMS: atom_id res chain seq x y z
N MET A 1 -23.82 1.00 -19.39
CA MET A 1 -23.51 -0.38 -19.82
C MET A 1 -22.94 -1.09 -18.60
N GLY A 2 -23.43 -2.28 -18.25
CA GLY A 2 -22.88 -3.01 -17.11
C GLY A 2 -21.46 -3.51 -17.37
N THR A 3 -20.75 -3.85 -16.30
CA THR A 3 -19.47 -4.56 -16.45
C THR A 3 -19.72 -6.01 -16.89
N TRP A 4 -18.68 -6.65 -17.41
CA TRP A 4 -18.69 -8.08 -17.75
C TRP A 4 -17.29 -8.66 -17.61
N ILE A 5 -17.18 -9.98 -17.50
CA ILE A 5 -15.88 -10.64 -17.33
C ILE A 5 -15.39 -11.16 -18.67
N LYS A 6 -14.15 -10.84 -19.05
CA LYS A 6 -13.49 -11.48 -20.19
C LYS A 6 -12.38 -12.37 -19.68
N GLU A 7 -12.37 -13.62 -20.10
CA GLU A 7 -11.25 -14.54 -19.88
C GLU A 7 -10.42 -14.68 -21.16
N THR A 8 -9.10 -14.76 -20.99
CA THR A 8 -8.13 -15.09 -22.02
C THR A 8 -7.13 -16.11 -21.49
N SER A 9 -6.32 -16.70 -22.37
CA SER A 9 -5.22 -17.61 -21.97
C SER A 9 -4.23 -16.99 -20.98
N LYS A 10 -4.17 -15.65 -20.86
CA LYS A 10 -3.22 -14.93 -20.00
C LYS A 10 -3.82 -14.44 -18.68
N ALA A 11 -5.07 -14.01 -18.68
CA ALA A 11 -5.69 -13.37 -17.52
C ALA A 11 -7.22 -13.36 -17.57
N ILE A 12 -7.84 -12.98 -16.46
CA ILE A 12 -9.26 -12.63 -16.38
C ILE A 12 -9.38 -11.12 -16.18
N TYR A 13 -10.30 -10.49 -16.89
CA TYR A 13 -10.48 -9.04 -16.90
C TYR A 13 -11.91 -8.69 -16.49
N LEU A 14 -12.05 -7.65 -15.67
CA LEU A 14 -13.31 -6.93 -15.53
C LEU A 14 -13.36 -5.88 -16.64
N MET A 15 -14.35 -5.98 -17.51
CA MET A 15 -14.52 -5.17 -18.70
C MET A 15 -15.59 -4.09 -18.52
N GLU A 16 -15.34 -2.91 -19.08
CA GLU A 16 -16.28 -1.81 -19.16
C GLU A 16 -16.04 -1.03 -20.47
N GLY A 17 -17.08 -0.87 -21.30
CA GLY A 17 -17.00 -0.04 -22.51
C GLY A 17 -15.90 -0.43 -23.51
N GLY A 18 -15.59 -1.73 -23.65
CA GLY A 18 -14.57 -2.24 -24.57
C GLY A 18 -13.15 -2.34 -23.99
N TYR A 19 -12.95 -1.83 -22.78
CA TYR A 19 -11.66 -1.82 -22.09
C TYR A 19 -11.70 -2.65 -20.81
N TRP A 20 -10.54 -3.05 -20.28
CA TRP A 20 -10.47 -3.62 -18.94
C TRP A 20 -10.20 -2.58 -17.87
N ILE A 21 -10.87 -2.72 -16.73
CA ILE A 21 -10.71 -1.88 -15.53
C ILE A 21 -10.11 -2.63 -14.34
N SER A 22 -10.06 -3.96 -14.40
CA SER A 22 -9.34 -4.81 -13.45
C SER A 22 -8.80 -6.05 -14.18
N ARG A 23 -7.63 -6.56 -13.77
CA ARG A 23 -6.95 -7.71 -14.36
C ARG A 23 -6.49 -8.68 -13.27
N LEU A 24 -6.83 -9.95 -13.41
CA LEU A 24 -6.37 -11.06 -12.57
C LEU A 24 -5.43 -11.95 -13.38
N THR A 25 -4.18 -11.99 -12.97
CA THR A 25 -3.15 -12.80 -13.61
C THR A 25 -3.36 -14.28 -13.29
N LYS A 26 -3.17 -15.13 -14.29
CA LYS A 26 -3.12 -16.58 -14.14
C LYS A 26 -1.69 -17.04 -13.84
N TYR A 27 -1.56 -18.02 -12.96
CA TYR A 27 -0.27 -18.62 -12.59
C TYR A 27 -0.30 -20.12 -12.87
N PRO A 28 0.80 -20.78 -13.26
CA PRO A 28 0.82 -22.24 -13.42
C PRO A 28 0.43 -22.96 -12.12
N SER A 29 -0.39 -24.01 -12.22
CA SER A 29 -0.69 -24.88 -11.09
C SER A 29 0.52 -25.73 -10.72
N LYS A 30 0.70 -25.97 -9.42
CA LYS A 30 1.81 -26.79 -8.90
C LYS A 30 1.52 -28.28 -8.99
N THR A 31 0.25 -28.65 -9.11
CA THR A 31 -0.23 -30.04 -9.02
C THR A 31 -0.68 -30.59 -10.37
N ASN A 32 -0.97 -29.72 -11.34
CA ASN A 32 -1.35 -30.12 -12.69
C ASN A 32 -0.72 -29.16 -13.72
N PRO A 33 0.17 -29.63 -14.62
CA PRO A 33 0.84 -28.78 -15.60
C PRO A 33 -0.12 -28.17 -16.65
N ASP A 34 -1.31 -28.75 -16.81
CA ASP A 34 -2.34 -28.27 -17.76
C ASP A 34 -3.31 -27.26 -17.13
N GLU A 35 -3.11 -26.89 -15.86
CA GLU A 35 -3.98 -25.98 -15.11
C GLU A 35 -3.29 -24.67 -14.73
N GLN A 36 -4.12 -23.64 -14.53
CA GLN A 36 -3.69 -22.36 -13.99
C GLN A 36 -4.49 -21.97 -12.75
N VAL A 37 -3.81 -21.38 -11.78
CA VAL A 37 -4.35 -20.85 -10.53
C VAL A 37 -4.61 -19.35 -10.66
N LEU A 38 -5.74 -18.91 -10.13
CA LEU A 38 -6.17 -17.52 -10.07
C LEU A 38 -6.39 -17.10 -8.62
N ASN A 39 -5.92 -15.90 -8.26
CA ASN A 39 -6.29 -15.30 -6.98
C ASN A 39 -7.68 -14.66 -7.10
N ILE A 40 -8.70 -15.39 -6.64
CA ILE A 40 -10.10 -14.96 -6.68
C ILE A 40 -10.49 -13.99 -5.56
N GLN A 41 -9.61 -13.70 -4.60
CA GLN A 41 -9.92 -12.76 -3.51
C GLN A 41 -10.24 -11.37 -4.06
N ALA A 42 -9.53 -10.96 -5.12
CA ALA A 42 -9.78 -9.70 -5.82
C ALA A 42 -11.07 -9.70 -6.67
N ILE A 43 -11.65 -10.87 -6.96
CA ILE A 43 -12.92 -11.00 -7.68
C ILE A 43 -14.10 -10.58 -6.80
N ARG A 44 -13.99 -10.72 -5.47
CA ARG A 44 -15.07 -10.37 -4.53
C ARG A 44 -15.53 -8.92 -4.71
N SER A 45 -14.59 -8.00 -4.92
CA SER A 45 -14.92 -6.58 -5.12
C SER A 45 -15.63 -6.30 -6.43
N TRP A 46 -15.53 -7.18 -7.43
CA TRP A 46 -16.26 -7.02 -8.71
C TRP A 46 -17.76 -7.24 -8.50
N PHE A 47 -18.11 -8.20 -7.65
CA PHE A 47 -19.50 -8.57 -7.38
C PHE A 47 -20.19 -7.70 -6.33
N THR A 48 -19.45 -6.84 -5.62
CA THR A 48 -20.01 -5.83 -4.71
C THR A 48 -20.27 -4.48 -5.39
N ARG A 49 -19.96 -4.35 -6.68
CA ARG A 49 -20.24 -3.12 -7.45
C ARG A 49 -21.73 -3.01 -7.75
N GLU A 50 -22.24 -1.78 -7.88
CA GLU A 50 -23.61 -1.55 -8.35
C GLU A 50 -23.85 -2.10 -9.76
N ASP A 51 -22.81 -2.01 -10.61
CA ASP A 51 -22.80 -2.46 -12.01
C ASP A 51 -22.09 -3.82 -12.19
N TYR A 52 -22.11 -4.67 -11.15
CA TYR A 52 -21.40 -5.95 -11.10
C TYR A 52 -21.58 -6.79 -12.38
N PRO A 53 -20.56 -7.59 -12.74
CA PRO A 53 -20.60 -8.31 -14.00
C PRO A 53 -21.68 -9.39 -14.00
N ARG A 54 -22.57 -9.32 -15.00
CA ARG A 54 -23.67 -10.30 -15.18
C ARG A 54 -23.38 -11.35 -16.25
N ALA A 55 -22.30 -11.19 -16.99
CA ALA A 55 -21.91 -12.09 -18.07
C ALA A 55 -20.40 -12.30 -18.06
N MET A 56 -19.98 -13.45 -18.57
CA MET A 56 -18.58 -13.81 -18.78
C MET A 56 -18.40 -14.39 -20.18
N THR A 57 -17.38 -13.95 -20.90
CA THR A 57 -16.91 -14.66 -22.11
C THR A 57 -15.71 -15.52 -21.77
N VAL A 58 -15.68 -16.72 -22.31
CA VAL A 58 -14.57 -17.67 -22.19
C VAL A 58 -13.91 -17.84 -23.55
N ALA A 59 -12.58 -17.79 -23.59
CA ALA A 59 -11.83 -17.95 -24.82
C ALA A 59 -11.75 -19.44 -25.20
N LEU A 60 -12.20 -19.79 -26.42
CA LEU A 60 -12.09 -21.16 -26.96
C LEU A 60 -10.72 -21.44 -27.61
N LYS A 61 -9.94 -20.39 -27.84
CA LYS A 61 -8.60 -20.39 -28.47
C LYS A 61 -7.84 -19.17 -28.00
N GLU A 62 -6.55 -19.05 -28.32
CA GLU A 62 -5.77 -17.89 -27.93
C GLU A 62 -6.39 -16.58 -28.47
N THR A 63 -6.61 -15.63 -27.56
CA THR A 63 -7.22 -14.32 -27.87
C THR A 63 -6.29 -13.20 -27.45
N THR A 64 -6.31 -12.09 -28.17
CA THR A 64 -5.60 -10.87 -27.81
C THR A 64 -6.08 -10.29 -26.48
N GLU A 65 -5.13 -9.80 -25.69
CA GLU A 65 -5.46 -9.11 -24.44
C GLU A 65 -6.24 -7.81 -24.75
N PRO A 66 -7.32 -7.54 -24.01
CA PRO A 66 -8.02 -6.26 -24.13
C PRO A 66 -7.11 -5.10 -23.70
N ASN A 67 -7.39 -3.91 -24.22
CA ASN A 67 -6.68 -2.69 -23.81
C ASN A 67 -7.16 -2.22 -22.42
N PRO A 68 -6.28 -1.68 -21.57
CA PRO A 68 -6.70 -1.03 -20.32
C PRO A 68 -7.60 0.14 -20.63
N LYS A 69 -8.56 0.43 -19.74
CA LYS A 69 -9.39 1.61 -19.86
C LYS A 69 -8.47 2.83 -19.79
N PRO A 70 -8.46 3.69 -20.82
CA PRO A 70 -7.72 4.93 -20.77
C PRO A 70 -8.11 5.65 -19.48
N ALA A 71 -7.13 6.14 -18.74
CA ALA A 71 -7.42 6.96 -17.58
C ALA A 71 -8.35 8.09 -18.03
N PRO A 72 -9.43 8.40 -17.28
CA PRO A 72 -10.21 9.58 -17.59
C PRO A 72 -9.25 10.77 -17.67
N PRO A 73 -9.46 11.70 -18.63
CA PRO A 73 -8.70 12.95 -18.62
C PRO A 73 -8.83 13.55 -17.22
N PRO A 74 -7.74 14.16 -16.69
CA PRO A 74 -7.78 14.74 -15.35
C PRO A 74 -9.03 15.62 -15.24
N PRO A 75 -9.83 15.46 -14.18
CA PRO A 75 -11.07 16.21 -14.06
C PRO A 75 -10.75 17.71 -14.12
N PRO A 76 -11.59 18.52 -14.79
CA PRO A 76 -11.48 19.97 -14.67
C PRO A 76 -11.54 20.34 -13.18
N PRO A 77 -10.73 21.31 -12.72
CA PRO A 77 -10.66 21.65 -11.31
C PRO A 77 -12.03 22.13 -10.83
N SER A 78 -12.72 21.31 -10.02
CA SER A 78 -13.96 21.67 -9.35
C SER A 78 -13.89 21.24 -7.89
N ALA A 79 -14.06 22.25 -7.05
CA ALA A 79 -13.84 22.34 -5.62
C ALA A 79 -14.39 21.19 -4.77
N SER A 80 -13.54 20.65 -3.88
CA SER A 80 -13.74 20.57 -2.42
C SER A 80 -12.51 19.96 -1.73
N PRO A 81 -12.24 20.34 -0.47
CA PRO A 81 -11.49 21.52 -0.09
C PRO A 81 -9.95 21.30 -0.08
N THR A 82 -9.26 22.41 -0.23
CA THR A 82 -7.83 22.67 -0.04
C THR A 82 -7.11 21.79 1.00
N SER A 83 -6.00 21.16 0.60
CA SER A 83 -4.64 21.48 1.14
C SER A 83 -3.52 20.72 0.39
N THR A 84 -2.72 21.50 -0.35
CA THR A 84 -1.24 21.42 -0.43
C THR A 84 -0.52 20.06 -0.43
N GLY A 85 0.14 19.78 -1.55
CA GLY A 85 1.43 19.06 -1.59
C GLY A 85 1.32 17.53 -1.66
N THR A 86 1.78 16.95 -2.76
CA THR A 86 2.35 15.59 -2.81
C THR A 86 3.63 15.44 -1.97
N ASP A 87 3.81 16.29 -0.97
CA ASP A 87 5.04 16.45 -0.21
C ASP A 87 4.98 15.78 1.15
N HIS A 88 3.78 15.50 1.65
CA HIS A 88 3.55 14.93 2.99
C HIS A 88 2.60 13.73 2.96
N ILE A 89 2.72 12.89 3.98
CA ILE A 89 1.82 11.77 4.21
C ILE A 89 0.39 12.27 4.40
N ASN A 90 -0.57 11.56 3.81
CA ASN A 90 -1.98 11.87 4.00
C ASN A 90 -2.54 11.24 5.29
N ALA A 91 -3.77 11.61 5.64
CA ALA A 91 -4.43 11.11 6.85
C ALA A 91 -4.53 9.58 6.90
N ALA A 92 -4.68 8.91 5.75
CA ALA A 92 -4.77 7.46 5.69
C ALA A 92 -3.44 6.76 5.99
N GLY A 93 -2.32 7.27 5.47
CA GLY A 93 -0.99 6.78 5.83
C GLY A 93 -0.68 7.01 7.30
N LEU A 94 -1.04 8.18 7.83
CA LEU A 94 -0.86 8.49 9.24
C LEU A 94 -1.68 7.56 10.14
N GLU A 95 -2.92 7.25 9.77
CA GLU A 95 -3.78 6.28 10.47
C GLU A 95 -3.14 4.88 10.51
N LEU A 96 -2.59 4.40 9.38
CA LEU A 96 -1.88 3.12 9.33
C LEU A 96 -0.68 3.07 10.28
N ILE A 97 0.17 4.09 10.25
CA ILE A 97 1.36 4.14 11.10
C ILE A 97 0.93 4.16 12.58
N LYS A 98 0.02 5.05 12.94
CA LYS A 98 -0.50 5.14 14.33
C LYS A 98 -1.06 3.82 14.83
N HIS A 99 -1.78 3.09 13.98
CA HIS A 99 -2.36 1.79 14.34
C HIS A 99 -1.28 0.72 14.58
N PHE A 100 -0.30 0.59 13.68
CA PHE A 100 0.70 -0.48 13.76
C PHE A 100 1.84 -0.23 14.74
N GLU A 101 2.20 1.03 14.98
CA GLU A 101 3.26 1.37 15.95
C GLU A 101 2.73 1.35 17.40
N GLY A 102 1.44 1.61 17.58
CA GLY A 102 0.88 1.82 18.91
C GLY A 102 1.33 3.16 19.52
N ARG A 103 0.70 3.55 20.63
CA ARG A 103 0.91 4.86 21.25
C ARG A 103 1.21 4.73 22.73
N GLU A 104 2.32 5.30 23.15
CA GLU A 104 2.72 5.38 24.56
C GLU A 104 2.96 6.83 24.98
N LEU A 105 2.10 7.36 25.86
CA LEU A 105 2.17 8.78 26.29
C LEU A 105 3.18 9.02 27.41
N ARG A 106 3.71 7.96 28.01
CA ARG A 106 4.75 8.00 29.04
C ARG A 106 5.99 7.30 28.49
N ALA A 107 7.16 7.93 28.68
CA ALA A 107 8.41 7.33 28.27
C ALA A 107 8.63 5.97 28.96
N TYR A 108 8.99 4.97 28.17
CA TYR A 108 9.30 3.61 28.62
C TYR A 108 10.63 3.16 28.02
N GLN A 109 11.22 2.10 28.58
CA GLN A 109 12.38 1.45 27.96
C GLN A 109 11.91 0.27 27.13
N ASP A 110 12.34 0.20 25.88
CA ASP A 110 12.08 -0.95 25.02
C ASP A 110 12.87 -2.20 25.46
N SER A 111 12.75 -3.29 24.70
CA SER A 111 13.43 -4.57 25.02
C SER A 111 14.95 -4.50 25.04
N VAL A 112 15.55 -3.44 24.50
CA VAL A 112 17.01 -3.23 24.48
C VAL A 112 17.46 -2.05 25.36
N GLY A 113 16.54 -1.49 26.17
CA GLY A 113 16.82 -0.46 27.17
C GLY A 113 16.80 0.98 26.65
N ILE A 114 16.36 1.21 25.41
CA ILE A 114 16.28 2.56 24.82
C ILE A 114 15.00 3.25 25.28
N TRP A 115 15.12 4.52 25.70
CA TRP A 115 13.98 5.35 26.05
C TRP A 115 13.16 5.71 24.81
N THR A 116 11.90 5.30 24.82
CA THR A 116 10.95 5.46 23.71
C THR A 116 9.66 6.13 24.19
N ILE A 117 9.03 6.96 23.35
CA ILE A 117 7.76 7.62 23.64
C ILE A 117 6.94 7.84 22.35
N GLY A 118 5.64 8.08 22.48
CA GLY A 118 4.74 8.35 21.36
C GLY A 118 4.55 7.12 20.48
N TYR A 119 4.80 7.27 19.18
CA TYR A 119 4.69 6.20 18.17
C TYR A 119 6.08 5.64 17.81
N GLY A 120 6.87 5.28 18.84
CA GLY A 120 8.20 4.71 18.64
C GLY A 120 9.35 5.73 18.55
N HIS A 121 9.13 6.98 18.96
CA HIS A 121 10.17 8.01 18.93
C HIS A 121 11.26 7.77 19.97
N THR A 122 12.53 7.93 19.58
CA THR A 122 13.69 7.85 20.44
C THR A 122 14.57 9.07 20.26
N SER A 123 15.41 9.39 21.26
CA SER A 123 16.36 10.51 21.18
C SER A 123 17.32 10.47 19.99
N ALA A 124 17.52 9.29 19.39
CA ALA A 124 18.34 9.10 18.19
C ALA A 124 17.66 9.62 16.92
N ALA A 125 16.33 9.73 16.91
CA ALA A 125 15.56 10.36 15.82
C ALA A 125 15.68 11.90 15.85
N GLY A 126 16.19 12.48 16.96
CA GLY A 126 16.39 13.91 17.13
C GLY A 126 15.64 14.44 18.36
N PRO A 127 15.34 15.74 18.41
CA PRO A 127 14.48 16.31 19.44
C PRO A 127 13.03 15.81 19.30
N PRO A 128 12.29 15.64 20.42
CA PRO A 128 12.74 15.84 21.80
C PRO A 128 13.59 14.70 22.34
N GLN A 129 14.54 15.01 23.22
CA GLN A 129 15.29 13.98 23.94
C GLN A 129 14.39 13.27 24.95
N VAL A 130 14.18 11.97 24.74
CA VAL A 130 13.37 11.10 25.59
C VAL A 130 14.16 10.72 26.84
N ARG A 131 13.53 10.86 28.00
CA ARG A 131 14.13 10.59 29.32
C ARG A 131 13.11 10.01 30.28
N ALA A 132 13.60 9.36 31.33
CA ALA A 132 12.78 8.79 32.40
C ALA A 132 11.78 9.82 32.95
N GLY A 133 10.52 9.38 33.14
CA GLY A 133 9.46 10.22 33.70
C GLY A 133 8.83 11.23 32.73
N MET A 134 9.33 11.34 31.49
CA MET A 134 8.72 12.20 30.48
C MET A 134 7.31 11.72 30.10
N THR A 135 6.39 12.66 29.95
CA THR A 135 5.02 12.43 29.49
C THR A 135 4.64 13.44 28.43
N ILE A 136 3.83 13.03 27.47
CA ILE A 136 3.33 13.89 26.39
C ILE A 136 1.81 13.76 26.24
N THR A 137 1.19 14.73 25.58
CA THR A 137 -0.22 14.66 25.19
C THR A 137 -0.37 13.84 23.91
N GLU A 138 -1.61 13.45 23.58
CA GLU A 138 -1.89 12.77 22.32
C GLU A 138 -1.48 13.60 21.11
N GLN A 139 -1.75 14.91 21.17
CA GLN A 139 -1.33 15.87 20.15
C GLN A 139 0.19 15.92 20.05
N GLY A 140 0.90 15.99 21.19
CA GLY A 140 2.36 15.99 21.21
C GLY A 140 2.96 14.71 20.62
N ALA A 141 2.33 13.55 20.83
CA ALA A 141 2.76 12.30 20.20
C ALA A 141 2.60 12.33 18.68
N GLU A 142 1.51 12.92 18.18
CA GLU A 142 1.29 13.07 16.74
C GLU A 142 2.24 14.10 16.10
N ASP A 143 2.53 15.20 16.80
CA ASP A 143 3.47 16.22 16.32
C ASP A 143 4.89 15.66 16.22
N ILE A 144 5.31 14.87 17.22
CA ILE A 144 6.59 14.14 17.18
C ILE A 144 6.60 13.17 16.01
N LEU A 145 5.54 12.38 15.82
CA LEU A 145 5.46 11.43 14.71
C LEU A 145 5.57 12.14 13.35
N LYS A 146 4.85 13.25 13.14
CA LYS A 146 4.95 14.03 11.90
C LYS A 146 6.37 14.52 11.66
N LYS A 147 7.08 14.93 12.71
CA LYS A 147 8.48 15.36 12.61
C LYS A 147 9.40 14.21 12.22
N ASP A 148 9.24 13.04 12.82
CA ASP A 148 10.00 11.83 12.48
C ASP A 148 9.76 11.41 11.02
N LEU A 149 8.52 11.59 10.53
CA LEU A 149 8.14 11.21 9.19
C LEU A 149 8.81 12.07 8.10
N GLU A 150 9.24 13.30 8.39
CA GLU A 150 9.94 14.15 7.40
C GLU A 150 11.15 13.44 6.79
N LEU A 151 11.91 12.68 7.60
CA LEU A 151 13.06 11.90 7.11
C LEU A 151 12.62 10.87 6.06
N PHE A 152 11.52 10.16 6.33
CA PHE A 152 11.01 9.11 5.46
C PHE A 152 10.32 9.67 4.22
N GLU A 153 9.58 10.77 4.37
CA GLU A 153 8.96 11.51 3.26
C GLU A 153 10.02 11.98 2.25
N ASN A 154 11.09 12.62 2.75
CA ASN A 154 12.22 13.04 1.92
C ASN A 154 12.91 11.82 1.28
N GLY A 155 13.18 10.78 2.08
CA GLY A 155 13.84 9.58 1.59
C GLY A 155 13.06 8.82 0.52
N VAL A 156 11.72 8.80 0.59
CA VAL A 156 10.85 8.25 -0.45
C VAL A 156 10.91 9.14 -1.69
N ARG A 157 10.82 10.46 -1.53
CA ARG A 157 10.86 11.43 -2.63
C ARG A 157 12.15 11.31 -3.44
N ASP A 158 13.28 11.20 -2.78
CA ASP A 158 14.59 11.11 -3.44
C ASP A 158 14.80 9.81 -4.22
N ARG A 159 14.08 8.75 -3.84
CA ARG A 159 14.23 7.40 -4.40
C ARG A 159 13.27 7.12 -5.54
N VAL A 160 12.08 7.71 -5.52
CA VAL A 160 11.05 7.48 -6.53
C VAL A 160 11.25 8.45 -7.70
N LYS A 161 11.27 7.90 -8.92
CA LYS A 161 11.57 8.61 -10.18
C LYS A 161 10.33 8.80 -11.07
N VAL A 162 9.18 8.32 -10.62
CA VAL A 162 7.90 8.35 -11.34
C VAL A 162 6.86 9.12 -10.54
N SER A 163 5.83 9.63 -11.20
CA SER A 163 4.72 10.30 -10.53
C SER A 163 3.98 9.32 -9.61
N MET A 164 3.55 9.81 -8.45
CA MET A 164 2.73 9.07 -7.50
C MET A 164 1.55 9.90 -7.05
N ASN A 165 0.45 9.23 -6.71
CA ASN A 165 -0.63 9.88 -5.96
C ASN A 165 -0.32 9.87 -4.45
N SER A 166 -1.11 10.62 -3.68
CA SER A 166 -0.91 10.76 -2.22
C SER A 166 -0.99 9.43 -1.47
N ASN A 167 -1.84 8.50 -1.90
CA ASN A 167 -1.97 7.18 -1.27
C ASN A 167 -0.74 6.30 -1.50
N GLN A 168 -0.20 6.31 -2.73
CA GLN A 168 1.02 5.58 -3.07
C GLN A 168 2.21 6.13 -2.27
N PHE A 169 2.38 7.45 -2.25
CA PHE A 169 3.41 8.10 -1.44
C PHE A 169 3.28 7.71 0.03
N SER A 170 2.07 7.84 0.59
CA SER A 170 1.80 7.56 2.00
C SER A 170 2.05 6.10 2.39
N ALA A 171 1.70 5.15 1.51
CA ALA A 171 1.98 3.74 1.72
C ALA A 171 3.48 3.44 1.73
N LEU A 172 4.27 4.08 0.86
CA LEU A 172 5.73 3.92 0.85
C LEU A 172 6.40 4.57 2.07
N VAL A 173 5.86 5.70 2.55
CA VAL A 173 6.34 6.32 3.79
C VAL A 173 6.05 5.39 4.98
N ALA A 174 4.83 4.87 5.10
CA ALA A 174 4.46 3.92 6.17
C ALA A 174 5.29 2.62 6.13
N PHE A 175 5.54 2.11 4.92
CA PHE A 175 6.44 0.98 4.70
C PHE A 175 7.88 1.32 5.14
N SER A 176 8.41 2.46 4.70
CA SER A 176 9.77 2.89 5.01
C SER A 176 9.97 3.19 6.49
N PHE A 177 8.95 3.71 7.18
CA PHE A 177 8.96 3.88 8.63
C PHE A 177 9.17 2.54 9.34
N ASN A 178 8.56 1.47 8.83
CA ASN A 178 8.69 0.14 9.43
C ASN A 178 10.03 -0.54 9.17
N VAL A 179 10.50 -0.52 7.91
CA VAL A 179 11.65 -1.34 7.48
C VAL A 179 12.92 -0.53 7.23
N GLY A 180 12.83 0.81 7.31
CA GLY A 180 13.90 1.74 7.00
C GLY A 180 14.05 2.08 5.52
N LEU A 181 14.62 3.25 5.24
CA LEU A 181 14.87 3.75 3.87
C LEU A 181 15.90 2.91 3.08
N GLY A 182 16.81 2.22 3.77
CA GLY A 182 17.78 1.32 3.13
C GLY A 182 17.10 0.10 2.50
N ALA A 183 16.09 -0.45 3.18
CA ALA A 183 15.28 -1.55 2.68
C ALA A 183 14.47 -1.12 1.45
N LEU A 184 13.84 0.06 1.48
CA LEU A 184 13.17 0.62 0.30
C LEU A 184 14.14 0.81 -0.87
N GLY A 185 15.29 1.44 -0.62
CA GLY A 185 16.28 1.80 -1.66
C GLY A 185 16.84 0.60 -2.45
N SER A 186 16.97 -0.56 -1.81
CA SER A 186 17.47 -1.79 -2.43
C SER A 186 16.35 -2.74 -2.91
N SER A 187 15.09 -2.37 -2.72
CA SER A 187 13.96 -3.26 -2.92
C SER A 187 13.63 -3.51 -4.40
N THR A 188 13.11 -4.71 -4.68
CA THR A 188 12.43 -5.00 -5.95
C THR A 188 11.16 -4.17 -6.12
N LEU A 189 10.53 -3.76 -5.01
CA LEU A 189 9.40 -2.83 -4.99
C LEU A 189 9.77 -1.53 -5.70
N LEU A 190 10.83 -0.85 -5.25
CA LEU A 190 11.25 0.44 -5.80
C LEU A 190 11.69 0.31 -7.25
N ARG A 191 12.40 -0.78 -7.60
CA ARG A 191 12.78 -1.06 -8.99
C ARG A 191 11.57 -1.17 -9.92
N LYS A 192 10.54 -1.92 -9.52
CA LYS A 192 9.28 -2.07 -10.29
C LYS A 192 8.53 -0.75 -10.39
N LEU A 193 8.42 -0.02 -9.28
CA LEU A 193 7.76 1.28 -9.26
C LEU A 193 8.43 2.28 -10.21
N ASN A 194 9.76 2.41 -10.13
CA ASN A 194 10.52 3.29 -11.02
C ASN A 194 10.53 2.82 -12.48
N GLY A 195 10.19 1.56 -12.74
CA GLY A 195 9.91 1.04 -14.08
C GLY A 195 8.49 1.31 -14.59
N GLY A 196 7.62 1.94 -13.77
CA GLY A 196 6.22 2.20 -14.10
C GLY A 196 5.26 1.06 -13.77
N ASP A 197 5.75 -0.04 -13.17
CA ASP A 197 4.93 -1.21 -12.86
C ASP A 197 4.25 -1.08 -11.48
N TYR A 198 3.32 -0.13 -11.33
CA TYR A 198 2.69 0.21 -10.04
C TYR A 198 2.01 -0.98 -9.34
N ARG A 199 1.30 -1.83 -10.08
CA ARG A 199 0.61 -3.00 -9.49
C ARG A 199 1.60 -4.03 -8.97
N GLU A 200 2.61 -4.32 -9.76
CA GLU A 200 3.69 -5.25 -9.39
C GLU A 200 4.51 -4.72 -8.22
N ALA A 201 4.74 -3.40 -8.16
CA ALA A 201 5.36 -2.75 -7.00
C ALA A 201 4.51 -2.93 -5.74
N ALA A 202 3.20 -2.70 -5.81
CA ALA A 202 2.28 -2.92 -4.69
C ALA A 202 2.32 -4.38 -4.19
N ASP A 203 2.39 -5.36 -5.10
CA ASP A 203 2.48 -6.78 -4.73
C ASP A 203 3.83 -7.14 -4.08
N GLN A 204 4.89 -6.36 -4.31
CA GLN A 204 6.16 -6.57 -3.59
C GLN A 204 6.07 -6.26 -2.09
N LEU A 205 5.11 -5.43 -1.64
CA LEU A 205 4.91 -5.17 -0.20
C LEU A 205 4.65 -6.48 0.57
N LEU A 206 3.90 -7.41 -0.03
CA LEU A 206 3.52 -8.69 0.59
C LEU A 206 4.70 -9.63 0.87
N ARG A 207 5.89 -9.33 0.35
CA ARG A 207 7.10 -10.11 0.60
C ARG A 207 7.80 -9.72 1.90
N TRP A 208 7.50 -8.54 2.44
CA TRP A 208 8.14 -7.96 3.61
C TRP A 208 7.38 -8.31 4.90
N VAL A 209 7.20 -9.61 5.11
CA VAL A 209 6.37 -10.19 6.19
C VAL A 209 7.17 -11.04 7.17
N LYS A 210 8.50 -11.07 7.04
CA LYS A 210 9.38 -11.92 7.83
C LYS A 210 10.25 -11.10 8.78
N ALA A 211 10.41 -11.58 10.00
CA ALA A 211 11.44 -11.13 10.94
C ALA A 211 11.98 -12.33 11.72
N GLY A 212 13.28 -12.33 12.05
CA GLY A 212 13.92 -13.47 12.71
C GLY A 212 13.82 -14.80 11.91
N GLY A 213 13.69 -14.72 10.58
CA GLY A 213 13.51 -15.89 9.71
C GLY A 213 12.08 -16.43 9.61
N ALA A 214 11.14 -15.97 10.45
CA ALA A 214 9.75 -16.44 10.48
C ALA A 214 8.79 -15.40 9.89
N THR A 215 7.71 -15.86 9.26
CA THR A 215 6.60 -14.99 8.84
C THR A 215 5.80 -14.56 10.06
N LEU A 216 5.62 -13.25 10.25
CA LEU A 216 4.88 -12.70 11.38
C LEU A 216 3.46 -12.27 10.94
N PRO A 217 2.38 -12.76 11.57
CA PRO A 217 1.01 -12.39 11.22
C PRO A 217 0.75 -10.88 11.28
N GLY A 218 1.37 -10.17 12.22
CA GLY A 218 1.28 -8.71 12.32
C GLY A 218 1.86 -8.00 11.09
N LEU A 219 3.01 -8.47 10.58
CA LEU A 219 3.62 -7.92 9.37
C LEU A 219 2.81 -8.26 8.12
N VAL A 220 2.20 -9.46 8.05
CA VAL A 220 1.28 -9.81 6.96
C VAL A 220 0.13 -8.78 6.89
N ARG A 221 -0.57 -8.57 8.00
CA ARG A 221 -1.67 -7.59 8.05
C ARG A 221 -1.21 -6.16 7.71
N ARG A 222 -0.03 -5.76 8.20
CA ARG A 222 0.55 -4.45 7.90
C ARG A 222 0.82 -4.26 6.42
N ARG A 223 1.47 -5.24 5.78
CA ARG A 223 1.76 -5.19 4.34
C ARG A 223 0.50 -5.24 3.48
N ASP A 224 -0.51 -5.99 3.90
CA ASP A 224 -1.82 -6.00 3.24
C ASP A 224 -2.52 -4.62 3.32
N ALA A 225 -2.47 -3.96 4.47
CA ALA A 225 -3.04 -2.63 4.68
C ALA A 225 -2.32 -1.55 3.84
N GLU A 226 -0.99 -1.54 3.86
CA GLU A 226 -0.18 -0.63 3.06
C GLU A 226 -0.39 -0.86 1.55
N ARG A 227 -0.46 -2.12 1.12
CA ARG A 227 -0.77 -2.47 -0.26
C ARG A 227 -2.16 -1.98 -0.68
N ALA A 228 -3.16 -2.19 0.17
CA ALA A 228 -4.52 -1.71 -0.10
C ALA A 228 -4.54 -0.18 -0.24
N LEU A 229 -3.88 0.54 0.67
CA LEU A 229 -3.74 1.99 0.56
C LEU A 229 -3.07 2.37 -0.76
N PHE A 230 -1.92 1.78 -1.09
CA PHE A 230 -1.17 2.05 -2.33
C PHE A 230 -2.05 1.90 -3.58
N LEU A 231 -2.96 0.93 -3.58
CA LEU A 231 -3.87 0.62 -4.69
C LEU A 231 -5.18 1.42 -4.65
N GLY A 232 -5.40 2.26 -3.63
CA GLY A 232 -6.65 2.99 -3.42
C GLY A 232 -7.82 2.09 -2.99
N GLU A 233 -7.52 0.91 -2.45
CA GLU A 233 -8.49 -0.04 -1.88
C GLU A 233 -8.78 0.31 -0.40
N ASP A 234 -9.86 -0.27 0.16
CA ASP A 234 -10.18 -0.09 1.58
C ASP A 234 -9.17 -0.82 2.48
N TYR A 235 -8.19 -0.07 2.97
CA TYR A 235 -7.17 -0.57 3.91
C TYR A 235 -7.72 -0.79 5.32
N ARG A 236 -8.85 -0.16 5.69
CA ARG A 236 -9.35 -0.20 7.07
C ARG A 236 -9.76 -1.60 7.49
N ARG A 237 -10.11 -2.47 6.56
CA ARG A 237 -10.40 -3.89 6.83
C ARG A 237 -9.23 -4.67 7.47
N PHE A 238 -8.01 -4.13 7.43
CA PHE A 238 -6.80 -4.77 7.99
C PHE A 238 -6.37 -4.19 9.34
N ILE A 239 -7.02 -3.11 9.79
CA ILE A 239 -6.73 -2.40 11.05
C ILE A 239 -7.97 -2.32 11.95
N ARG A 240 -8.95 -3.18 11.69
CA ARG A 240 -10.15 -3.39 12.51
C ARG A 240 -10.00 -4.64 13.37
#